data_AF-A0A382ZVU2-F1
#
_entry.id   AF-A0A382ZVU2-F1
#
_cell.length_a   1.000
_cell.length_b   1.000
_cell.length_c   1.000
_cell.angle_alpha   90.00
_cell.angle_beta   90.00
_cell.angle_gamma   90.00
#
_symmetry.space_group_name_H-M   'P 1'
#
loop_
_entity.id
_entity.type
_entity.pdbx_description
1 polymer ?
#
loop_
_entity_poly.entity_id
_entity_poly.type
_entity_poly.pdbx_seq_one_letter_code
_entity_poly.pdbx_strand_id
1 'polypeptide(L)'
;MEWYYVLAILIGSLIFFMLLGLPVVFAFFAANIIGAMIFMGGEKGVAQLVRNAIDSTQSFSLLPIPLFIFMGEIMFHTGIAARAIDAVDT
;
A
#
# COMPACT_ATOMS: atom_id res chain seq x y z
N MET A 1 12.20 18.84 18.78
CA MET A 1 11.36 17.90 19.57
C MET A 1 12.09 16.59 19.59
N GLU A 2 12.40 16.09 20.78
CA GLU A 2 12.96 14.75 20.91
C GLU A 2 11.97 13.69 20.40
N TRP A 3 12.49 12.57 19.91
CA TRP A 3 11.70 11.49 19.28
C TRP A 3 10.61 10.93 20.20
N TYR A 4 10.83 10.93 21.51
CA TYR A 4 9.87 10.43 22.48
C TYR A 4 8.62 11.30 22.58
N TYR A 5 8.71 12.63 22.39
CA TYR A 5 7.54 13.50 22.34
C TYR A 5 6.71 13.26 21.08
N VAL A 6 7.36 13.04 19.94
CA VAL A 6 6.69 12.71 18.67
C VAL A 6 5.93 11.40 18.82
N LEU A 7 6.57 10.39 19.41
CA LEU A 7 5.96 9.08 19.67
C LEU A 7 4.76 9.20 20.63
N ALA A 8 4.89 9.94 21.72
CA ALA A 8 3.80 10.14 22.68
C ALA A 8 2.59 10.83 22.04
N ILE A 9 2.80 11.81 21.16
CA ILE A 9 1.73 12.50 20.44
C ILE A 9 1.06 11.58 19.41
N LEU A 10 1.84 10.77 18.70
CA LEU A 10 1.31 9.86 17.67
C LEU A 10 0.51 8.72 18.30
N ILE A 11 1.02 8.09 19.36
CA ILE A 11 0.30 7.05 20.10
C ILE A 11 -0.89 7.64 20.86
N GLY A 12 -0.72 8.80 21.51
CA GLY A 12 -1.78 9.46 22.25
C GLY A 12 -2.96 9.86 21.37
N SER A 13 -2.70 10.42 20.18
CA SER A 13 -3.75 10.76 19.22
C SER A 13 -4.47 9.52 18.67
N LEU A 14 -3.73 8.43 18.39
CA LEU A 14 -4.32 7.16 17.96
C LEU A 14 -5.30 6.60 19.02
N ILE A 15 -4.84 6.51 20.28
CA ILE A 15 -5.67 6.03 21.39
C ILE A 15 -6.87 6.95 21.60
N PHE A 16 -6.68 8.26 21.55
CA PHE A 16 -7.76 9.23 21.66
C PHE A 16 -8.85 9.03 20.61
N PHE A 17 -8.48 8.84 19.33
CA PHE A 17 -9.45 8.55 18.27
C PHE A 17 -10.14 7.19 18.44
N MET A 18 -9.41 6.17 18.90
CA MET A 18 -10.01 4.87 19.19
C MET A 18 -11.01 4.93 20.35
N LEU A 19 -10.75 5.74 21.38
CA LEU A 19 -11.69 5.97 22.49
C LEU A 19 -12.97 6.68 22.03
N LEU A 20 -12.91 7.48 20.97
CA LEU A 20 -14.08 8.07 20.32
C LEU A 20 -14.91 7.06 19.49
N GLY A 21 -14.47 5.80 19.42
CA GLY A 21 -15.16 4.73 18.69
C GLY A 21 -14.84 4.67 17.19
N LEU A 22 -13.83 5.40 16.72
CA LEU A 22 -13.39 5.30 15.32
C LEU A 22 -12.72 3.94 15.07
N PRO A 23 -13.04 3.24 13.95
CA PRO A 23 -12.30 2.06 13.54
C PRO A 23 -10.80 2.37 13.39
N VAL A 24 -9.96 1.41 13.76
CA VAL A 24 -8.50 1.58 13.89
C VAL A 24 -7.86 2.18 12.64
N VAL A 25 -8.33 1.80 11.44
CA VAL A 25 -7.82 2.31 10.16
C VAL A 25 -7.99 3.83 10.04
N PHE A 26 -9.16 4.36 10.41
CA PHE A 26 -9.43 5.81 10.33
C PHE A 26 -8.67 6.58 11.40
N ALA A 27 -8.60 6.03 12.62
CA ALA A 27 -7.82 6.60 13.71
C ALA A 27 -6.33 6.71 13.34
N PHE A 28 -5.78 5.63 12.75
CA PHE A 28 -4.38 5.59 12.31
C PHE A 28 -4.10 6.57 11.18
N PHE A 29 -5.01 6.67 10.20
CA PHE A 29 -4.86 7.60 9.09
C PHE A 29 -4.91 9.06 9.53
N ALA A 30 -5.86 9.41 10.40
CA ALA A 30 -5.98 10.76 10.97
C ALA A 30 -4.75 11.14 11.81
N ALA A 31 -4.27 10.24 12.68
CA ALA A 31 -3.07 10.46 13.49
C ALA A 31 -1.82 10.69 12.61
N ASN A 32 -1.67 9.95 11.52
CA ASN A 32 -0.56 10.13 10.57
C ASN A 32 -0.64 11.46 9.82
N ILE A 33 -1.83 11.90 9.40
CA ILE A 33 -2.01 13.20 8.74
C ILE A 33 -1.67 14.35 9.69
N ILE A 34 -2.18 14.30 10.93
CA ILE A 34 -1.88 15.31 11.96
C ILE A 34 -0.38 15.33 12.28
N GLY A 35 0.24 14.15 12.42
CA GLY A 35 1.68 14.01 12.63
C GLY A 35 2.50 14.60 11.47
N ALA A 36 2.12 14.31 10.22
CA ALA A 36 2.80 14.85 9.05
C ALA A 36 2.68 16.37 8.96
N MET A 37 1.52 16.94 9.28
CA MET A 37 1.35 18.40 9.30
C MET A 37 2.22 19.09 10.35
N ILE A 38 2.29 18.54 11.56
CA ILE A 38 3.01 19.17 12.68
C ILE A 38 4.53 18.95 12.58
N PHE A 39 4.97 17.75 12.18
CA PHE A 39 6.38 17.35 12.28
C PHE A 39 7.13 17.34 10.95
N MET A 40 6.46 17.18 9.81
CA MET A 40 7.11 17.02 8.49
C MET A 40 7.03 18.29 7.61
N GLY A 41 6.83 19.46 8.22
CA GLY A 41 6.84 20.74 7.51
C GLY A 41 5.50 21.11 6.85
N GLY A 42 4.37 20.79 7.50
CA GLY A 42 3.03 21.21 7.07
C GLY A 42 2.61 20.55 5.76
N GLU A 43 2.28 21.36 4.77
CA GLU A 43 1.82 20.93 3.44
C GLU A 43 2.81 19.98 2.75
N LYS A 44 4.13 20.17 2.97
CA LYS A 44 5.16 19.30 2.38
C LYS A 44 5.11 17.88 2.95
N GLY A 45 4.78 17.75 4.24
CA GLY A 45 4.62 16.47 4.93
C GLY A 45 3.42 15.69 4.43
N VAL A 46 2.29 16.38 4.22
CA VAL A 46 1.08 15.75 3.65
C VAL A 46 1.30 15.36 2.19
N ALA A 47 1.96 16.22 1.40
CA ALA A 47 2.34 15.88 0.03
C ALA A 47 3.31 14.70 -0.05
N GLN A 48 4.19 14.51 0.95
CA GLN A 48 5.06 13.34 1.07
C GLN A 48 4.25 12.06 1.29
N LEU A 49 3.21 12.13 2.12
CA LEU A 49 2.29 11.01 2.40
C LEU A 49 1.57 10.56 1.11
N VAL A 50 1.12 11.52 0.30
CA VAL A 50 0.49 11.25 -1.01
C VAL A 50 1.49 10.63 -1.98
N ARG A 51 2.73 11.15 -2.04
CA ARG A 51 3.80 10.56 -2.87
C ARG A 51 4.09 9.11 -2.49
N ASN A 52 4.26 8.84 -1.18
CA ASN A 52 4.49 7.48 -0.69
C ASN A 52 3.33 6.53 -1.01
N ALA A 53 2.08 7.01 -1.01
CA ALA A 53 0.92 6.20 -1.38
C ALA A 53 0.92 5.87 -2.89
N ILE A 54 1.27 6.85 -3.75
CA ILE A 54 1.43 6.63 -5.18
C ILE A 54 2.57 5.64 -5.45
N ASP A 55 3.73 5.82 -4.83
CA ASP A 55 4.89 4.93 -4.95
C ASP A 55 4.57 3.51 -4.46
N SER A 56 3.77 3.39 -3.38
CA SER A 56 3.31 2.09 -2.88
C SER A 56 2.37 1.38 -3.85
N THR A 57 1.56 2.13 -4.61
CA THR A 57 0.65 1.60 -5.63
C THR A 57 1.43 1.21 -6.91
N GLN A 58 2.57 1.86 -7.15
CA GLN A 58 3.53 1.49 -8.19
C GLN A 58 4.49 0.35 -7.75
N SER A 59 4.32 -0.21 -6.55
CA SER A 59 5.08 -1.38 -6.11
C SER A 59 4.88 -2.53 -7.09
N PHE A 60 5.95 -2.80 -7.84
CA PHE A 60 6.13 -3.85 -8.84
C PHE A 60 5.70 -5.26 -8.41
N SER A 61 5.37 -5.48 -7.13
CA SER A 61 4.95 -6.78 -6.60
C SER A 61 3.60 -7.25 -7.16
N LEU A 62 2.74 -6.34 -7.61
CA LEU A 62 1.41 -6.68 -8.14
C LEU A 62 1.35 -6.77 -9.68
N LEU A 63 2.36 -6.26 -10.38
CA LEU A 63 2.53 -6.36 -11.83
C LEU A 63 2.56 -7.80 -12.39
N PRO A 64 3.17 -8.77 -11.69
CA PRO A 64 3.17 -10.16 -12.13
C PRO A 64 1.76 -10.75 -12.29
N ILE A 65 0.79 -10.35 -11.47
CA ILE A 65 -0.55 -10.96 -11.48
C ILE A 65 -1.25 -10.72 -12.84
N PRO A 66 -1.40 -9.48 -13.34
CA PRO A 66 -1.91 -9.24 -14.69
C PRO A 66 -1.06 -9.87 -15.80
N LEU A 67 0.27 -9.89 -15.67
CA LEU A 67 1.17 -10.44 -16.69
C LEU A 67 1.05 -11.97 -16.80
N PHE A 68 0.88 -12.68 -15.69
CA PHE A 68 0.62 -14.12 -15.69
C PHE A 68 -0.76 -14.44 -16.29
N ILE A 69 -1.79 -13.65 -15.96
CA ILE A 69 -3.12 -13.82 -16.57
C ILE A 69 -3.04 -13.59 -18.09
N PHE A 70 -2.35 -12.53 -18.52
CA PHE A 70 -2.18 -12.21 -19.94
C PHE A 70 -1.40 -13.29 -20.70
N MET A 71 -0.30 -13.78 -20.12
CA MET A 71 0.46 -14.90 -20.68
C MET A 71 -0.43 -16.14 -20.83
N GLY A 72 -1.21 -16.48 -19.79
CA GLY A 72 -2.14 -17.61 -19.82
C GLY A 72 -3.16 -17.49 -20.96
N GLU A 73 -3.76 -16.31 -21.11
CA GLU A 73 -4.73 -16.01 -22.16
C GLU A 73 -4.13 -16.13 -23.57
N ILE A 74 -2.91 -15.62 -23.77
CA ILE A 74 -2.18 -15.78 -25.04
C ILE A 74 -1.92 -17.26 -25.31
N MET A 75 -1.42 -18.01 -24.34
CA MET A 75 -1.10 -19.43 -24.51
C MET A 75 -2.33 -20.27 -24.82
N PHE A 76 -3.48 -19.94 -24.22
CA PHE A 76 -4.77 -20.58 -24.49
C PHE A 76 -5.26 -20.26 -25.91
N HIS A 77 -5.30 -18.99 -26.28
CA HIS A 77 -5.80 -18.56 -27.60
C HIS A 77 -4.91 -19.01 -28.77
N THR A 78 -3.60 -19.12 -28.55
CA THR A 78 -2.65 -19.61 -29.57
C THR A 78 -2.55 -21.13 -29.65
N GLY A 79 -3.19 -21.86 -28.73
CA GLY A 79 -3.10 -23.32 -28.64
C GLY A 79 -1.71 -23.84 -28.24
N ILE A 80 -0.78 -22.96 -27.88
CA ILE A 80 0.58 -23.34 -27.43
C ILE A 80 0.50 -24.10 -26.10
N ALA A 81 -0.45 -23.78 -25.23
CA ALA A 81 -0.65 -24.48 -23.96
C ALA A 81 -0.90 -25.98 -24.16
N ALA A 82 -1.83 -26.33 -25.06
CA ALA A 82 -2.14 -27.73 -25.38
C ALA A 82 -0.93 -28.45 -26.00
N ARG A 83 -0.27 -27.81 -26.97
CA ARG A 83 0.92 -28.39 -27.64
C ARG A 83 2.08 -28.64 -26.68
N ALA A 84 2.23 -27.82 -25.65
CA ALA A 84 3.26 -27.99 -24.63
C ALA A 84 2.96 -29.19 -23.70
N ILE A 85 1.68 -29.42 -23.37
CA ILE A 85 1.25 -30.59 -22.59
C ILE A 85 1.49 -31.86 -23.40
N ASP A 86 1.03 -31.89 -24.66
CA ASP A 86 1.19 -33.05 -25.55
C ASP A 86 2.67 -33.45 -25.74
N ALA A 87 3.58 -32.46 -25.80
CA ALA A 87 5.01 -32.69 -25.96
C ALA A 87 5.71 -33.28 -24.73
N VAL A 88 5.11 -33.13 -23.54
CA VAL A 88 5.64 -33.66 -22.27
C VAL A 88 5.00 -35.00 -21.92
N ASP A 89 3.75 -35.22 -22.34
CA ASP A 89 2.99 -36.45 -22.09
C ASP A 89 3.31 -37.59 -23.11
N THR A 90 4.43 -37.47 -23.84
CA THR A 90 4.99 -38.47 -24.77
C THR A 90 6.28 -39.07 -24.23
#